data_AF-A0A5A5RGM1-F1
#
_entry.id   AF-A0A5A5RGM1-F1
#
_cell.length_a   1.000
_cell.length_b   1.000
_cell.length_c   1.000
_cell.angle_alpha   90.00
_cell.angle_beta   90.00
_cell.angle_gamma   90.00
#
_symmetry.space_group_name_H-M   'P 1'
#
loop_
_entity.id
_entity.type
_entity.pdbx_description
1 polymer ?
#
loop_
_entity_poly.entity_id
_entity_poly.type
_entity_poly.pdbx_seq_one_letter_code
_entity_poly.pdbx_strand_id
1 'polypeptide(L)'
;MIALFVRNTGFVKNERLNFSIPYLYNGQEREYYPDFIIRLKSTEPRYLIFETKGYRYDGTEEKKAGAERWCRAVNADGRFGTWEYRLCKSLEVIKALDEIQKNLD
;
A
#
# COMPACT_ATOMS: atom_id res chain seq x y z
N MET A 1 -9.50 7.48 14.78
CA MET A 1 -8.12 7.00 14.97
C MET A 1 -8.21 5.54 15.36
N ILE A 2 -8.29 4.64 14.39
CA ILE A 2 -8.32 3.20 14.68
C ILE A 2 -6.87 2.84 14.99
N ALA A 3 -6.56 2.68 16.27
CA ALA A 3 -5.34 1.98 16.66
C ALA A 3 -5.47 0.57 16.11
N LEU A 4 -4.68 0.24 15.08
CA LEU A 4 -4.51 -1.11 14.56
C LEU A 4 -3.97 -1.99 15.69
N PHE A 5 -4.86 -2.58 16.49
CA PHE A 5 -4.54 -3.66 17.40
C PHE A 5 -4.47 -4.97 16.60
N VAL A 6 -3.51 -5.09 15.68
CA VAL A 6 -3.20 -6.37 15.03
C VAL A 6 -1.70 -6.41 14.69
N ARG A 7 -0.95 -7.15 15.51
CA ARG A 7 0.29 -7.94 15.27
C ARG A 7 1.31 -7.54 14.17
N ASN A 8 1.36 -6.28 13.72
CA ASN A 8 2.36 -5.76 12.77
C ASN A 8 3.64 -5.31 13.49
N THR A 9 4.79 -5.34 12.81
CA THR A 9 6.03 -4.76 13.38
C THR A 9 6.01 -3.23 13.41
N GLY A 10 5.16 -2.60 12.57
CA GLY A 10 4.84 -1.18 12.62
C GLY A 10 4.01 -0.71 11.41
N PHE A 11 3.37 0.44 11.55
CA PHE A 11 2.72 1.15 10.43
C PHE A 11 2.99 2.64 10.56
N VAL A 12 2.98 3.34 9.44
CA VAL A 12 3.07 4.79 9.40
C VAL A 12 2.04 5.34 8.43
N LYS A 13 1.34 6.39 8.84
CA LYS A 13 0.52 7.20 7.93
C LYS A 13 1.47 8.04 7.09
N ASN A 14 1.24 8.12 5.78
CA ASN A 14 2.04 8.93 4.87
C ASN A 14 1.70 10.43 4.98
N GLU A 15 1.59 10.92 6.21
CA GLU A 15 1.39 12.32 6.50
C GLU A 15 2.76 12.96 6.68
N ARG A 16 3.14 13.82 5.72
CA ARG A 16 4.43 14.54 5.69
C ARG A 16 5.69 13.69 5.47
N LEU A 17 5.55 12.41 5.11
CA LEU A 17 6.71 11.60 4.70
C LEU A 17 7.16 11.91 3.25
N ASN A 18 6.30 12.57 2.47
CA ASN A 18 6.50 12.81 1.04
C ASN A 18 6.84 11.54 0.26
N PHE A 19 6.31 10.39 0.70
CA PHE A 19 6.42 9.16 -0.07
C PHE A 19 5.39 9.23 -1.21
N SER A 20 5.88 9.39 -2.44
CA SER A 20 5.05 9.43 -3.64
C SER A 20 5.37 8.26 -4.58
N ILE A 21 4.37 7.86 -5.36
CA ILE A 21 4.48 6.88 -6.43
C ILE A 21 4.16 7.58 -7.75
N PRO A 22 5.06 7.56 -8.74
CA PRO A 22 4.78 8.13 -10.05
C PRO A 22 3.76 7.25 -10.80
N TYR A 23 2.80 7.90 -11.46
CA TYR A 23 1.83 7.24 -12.35
C TYR A 23 1.47 8.15 -13.53
N LEU A 24 0.88 7.55 -14.57
CA LEU A 24 0.37 8.28 -15.73
C LEU A 24 -1.14 8.42 -15.62
N TYR A 25 -1.65 9.62 -15.86
CA TYR A 25 -3.07 9.90 -15.99
C TYR A 25 -3.30 10.74 -17.25
N ASN A 26 -4.07 10.22 -18.21
CA ASN A 26 -4.28 10.85 -19.51
C ASN A 26 -2.99 11.32 -20.20
N GLY A 27 -1.94 10.48 -20.15
CA GLY A 27 -0.64 10.76 -20.75
C GLY A 27 0.24 11.75 -19.98
N GLN A 28 -0.21 12.28 -18.85
CA GLN A 28 0.56 13.19 -18.00
C GLN A 28 1.12 12.45 -16.78
N GLU A 29 2.37 12.74 -16.44
CA GLU A 29 2.99 12.28 -15.19
C GLU A 29 2.33 12.96 -13.98
N ARG A 30 2.03 12.15 -12.97
CA ARG A 30 1.45 12.59 -11.71
C ARG A 30 2.04 11.80 -10.56
N GLU A 31 1.86 12.35 -9.36
CA GLU A 31 2.27 11.71 -8.13
C GLU A 31 1.05 11.21 -7.35
N TYR A 32 1.15 9.98 -6.87
CA TYR A 32 0.20 9.36 -5.97
C TYR A 32 0.81 9.23 -4.58
N TYR A 33 0.12 9.76 -3.57
CA TYR A 33 0.50 9.68 -2.17
C TYR A 33 -0.43 8.68 -1.46
N PRO A 34 0.02 7.44 -1.18
CA PRO A 34 -0.82 6.45 -0.51
C PRO A 34 -1.07 6.80 0.95
N ASP A 35 -2.17 6.35 1.54
CA ASP A 35 -2.50 6.69 2.94
C ASP A 35 -1.51 6.11 3.97
N PHE A 36 -1.11 4.84 3.81
CA PHE A 36 -0.27 4.13 4.79
C PHE A 36 0.82 3.28 4.13
N ILE A 37 1.91 3.13 4.87
CA ILE A 37 2.96 2.14 4.62
C ILE A 37 3.03 1.24 5.86
N ILE A 38 2.89 -0.07 5.67
CA ILE A 38 2.84 -1.05 6.75
C ILE A 38 4.00 -2.02 6.59
N ARG A 39 4.74 -2.25 7.67
CA ARG A 39 5.74 -3.32 7.74
C ARG A 39 5.09 -4.56 8.33
N LEU A 40 4.99 -5.60 7.50
CA LEU A 40 4.39 -6.87 7.88
C LEU A 40 5.36 -7.68 8.74
N LYS A 41 4.81 -8.54 9.60
CA LYS A 41 5.61 -9.47 10.39
C LYS A 41 5.84 -10.74 9.56
N SER A 42 7.05 -10.91 9.05
CA SER A 42 7.49 -12.06 8.25
C SER A 42 8.99 -12.31 8.47
N THR A 43 9.49 -13.48 8.05
CA THR A 43 10.92 -13.84 8.11
C THR A 43 11.78 -12.89 7.27
N GLU A 44 11.33 -12.61 6.05
CA GLU A 44 11.94 -11.62 5.15
C GLU A 44 11.24 -10.26 5.22
N PRO A 45 11.90 -9.13 4.92
CA PRO A 45 11.26 -7.81 4.90
C PRO A 45 10.11 -7.73 3.89
N ARG A 46 8.89 -7.50 4.40
CA ARG A 46 7.68 -7.28 3.60
C ARG A 46 6.97 -5.99 3.97
N TYR A 47 6.56 -5.25 2.96
CA TYR A 47 5.93 -3.94 3.05
C TYR A 47 4.62 -3.91 2.27
N LEU A 48 3.65 -3.19 2.81
CA LEU A 48 2.36 -3.00 2.20
C LEU A 48 2.07 -1.51 2.05
N ILE A 49 1.85 -1.07 0.81
CA ILE A 49 1.23 0.21 0.50
C ILE A 49 -0.28 0.01 0.63
N PHE A 50 -0.87 0.68 1.61
CA PHE A 50 -2.27 0.47 1.99
C PHE A 50 -3.07 1.76 1.82
N GLU A 51 -4.05 1.71 0.91
CA GLU A 51 -4.92 2.82 0.56
C GLU A 51 -6.32 2.58 1.12
N THR A 52 -6.85 3.55 1.87
CA THR A 52 -8.19 3.48 2.44
C THR A 52 -9.13 4.41 1.67
N LYS A 53 -10.02 3.84 0.84
CA LYS A 53 -11.02 4.63 0.10
C LYS A 53 -12.42 4.11 0.33
N GLY A 54 -13.33 4.98 0.78
CA GLY A 54 -14.75 4.63 0.90
C GLY A 54 -15.48 4.51 -0.44
N TYR A 55 -14.99 5.21 -1.48
CA TYR A 55 -15.61 5.30 -2.81
C TYR A 55 -14.52 5.33 -3.91
N ARG A 56 -14.84 4.77 -5.09
CA ARG A 56 -14.01 4.93 -6.30
C ARG A 56 -14.22 6.34 -6.85
N TYR A 57 -13.14 7.10 -6.96
CA TYR A 57 -13.13 8.41 -7.61
C TYR A 57 -12.41 8.32 -8.96
N ASP A 58 -12.58 9.33 -9.79
CA ASP A 58 -11.77 9.49 -11.00
C ASP A 58 -10.26 9.41 -10.67
N GLY A 59 -9.50 8.69 -11.50
CA GLY A 59 -8.08 8.42 -11.28
C GLY A 59 -7.76 7.23 -10.33
N THR A 60 -8.76 6.53 -9.78
CA THR A 60 -8.51 5.41 -8.84
C THR A 60 -7.79 4.25 -9.51
N GLU A 61 -8.19 3.88 -10.72
CA GLU A 61 -7.61 2.73 -11.43
C GLU A 61 -6.20 3.06 -11.94
N GLU A 62 -5.94 4.30 -12.35
CA GLU A 62 -4.63 4.76 -12.80
C GLU A 62 -3.63 4.82 -11.63
N LYS A 63 -4.06 5.30 -10.47
CA LYS A 63 -3.25 5.26 -9.23
C LYS A 63 -2.92 3.82 -8.83
N LYS A 64 -3.92 2.94 -8.84
CA LYS A 64 -3.74 1.51 -8.57
C LYS A 64 -2.75 0.89 -9.55
N ALA A 65 -2.93 1.10 -10.85
CA ALA A 65 -2.04 0.57 -11.88
C ALA A 65 -0.60 1.11 -11.74
N GLY A 66 -0.44 2.38 -11.35
CA GLY A 66 0.84 3.00 -11.02
C GLY A 66 1.51 2.33 -9.82
N ALA A 67 0.77 2.16 -8.71
CA ALA A 67 1.26 1.51 -7.50
C ALA A 67 1.64 0.04 -7.74
N GLU A 68 0.82 -0.72 -8.45
CA GLU A 68 1.14 -2.11 -8.80
C GLU A 68 2.37 -2.21 -9.70
N ARG A 69 2.54 -1.28 -10.66
CA ARG A 69 3.73 -1.22 -11.51
C ARG A 69 4.98 -0.89 -10.68
N TRP A 70 4.87 0.06 -9.77
CA TRP A 70 5.96 0.44 -8.87
C TRP A 70 6.37 -0.74 -7.98
N CYS A 71 5.41 -1.44 -7.36
CA CYS A 71 5.70 -2.63 -6.55
C CYS A 71 6.43 -3.71 -7.38
N ARG A 72 5.98 -3.98 -8.61
CA ARG A 72 6.67 -4.94 -9.50
C ARG A 72 8.12 -4.53 -9.77
N ALA A 73 8.37 -3.25 -10.05
CA ALA A 73 9.71 -2.76 -10.32
C ALA A 73 10.63 -2.87 -9.09
N VAL A 74 10.15 -2.45 -7.91
CA VAL A 74 10.90 -2.54 -6.65
C VAL A 74 11.18 -3.99 -6.26
N ASN A 75 10.21 -4.89 -6.46
CA ASN A 75 10.38 -6.32 -6.19
C ASN A 75 11.38 -6.97 -7.15
N ALA A 76 11.37 -6.57 -8.42
CA ALA A 76 12.34 -7.07 -9.41
C ALA A 76 13.78 -6.62 -9.11
N ASP A 77 13.93 -5.44 -8.50
CA ASP A 77 15.22 -4.92 -8.04
C ASP A 77 15.80 -5.71 -6.85
N GLY A 78 14.93 -6.22 -5.96
CA GLY A 78 15.28 -7.17 -4.90
C GLY A 78 16.01 -6.57 -3.69
N ARG A 79 16.45 -5.30 -3.74
CA ARG A 79 17.21 -4.68 -2.63
C ARG A 79 16.34 -4.14 -1.49
N PHE A 80 15.04 -3.98 -1.70
CA PHE A 80 14.15 -3.25 -0.79
C PHE A 80 13.10 -4.13 -0.10
N GLY A 81 13.32 -5.44 -0.05
CA GLY A 81 12.30 -6.39 0.41
C GLY A 81 11.16 -6.55 -0.59
N THR A 82 10.07 -7.20 -0.17
CA THR A 82 8.88 -7.40 -1.00
C THR A 82 7.81 -6.36 -0.69
N TRP A 83 7.27 -5.72 -1.73
CA TRP A 83 6.25 -4.69 -1.66
C TRP A 83 4.97 -5.16 -2.32
N GLU A 84 3.85 -4.84 -1.68
CA GLU A 84 2.51 -5.11 -2.18
C GLU A 84 1.65 -3.84 -2.11
N TYR A 85 0.72 -3.71 -3.06
CA TYR A 85 -0.31 -2.69 -3.02
C TYR A 85 -1.68 -3.30 -2.65
N ARG A 86 -2.41 -2.64 -1.76
CA ARG A 86 -3.81 -2.97 -1.46
C ARG A 86 -4.65 -1.71 -1.34
N LEU A 87 -5.73 -1.70 -2.12
CA LEU A 87 -6.84 -0.76 -1.99
C LEU A 87 -7.92 -1.42 -1.14
N CYS A 88 -8.25 -0.82 0.00
CA CYS A 88 -9.27 -1.33 0.91
C CYS A 88 -10.39 -0.32 1.12
N LYS A 89 -11.63 -0.83 1.13
CA LYS A 89 -12.77 -0.02 1.55
C LYS A 89 -12.71 0.20 3.05
N SER A 90 -12.95 1.43 3.50
CA SER A 90 -12.80 1.83 4.91
C SER A 90 -13.48 0.88 5.91
N LEU A 91 -14.64 0.30 5.55
CA LEU A 91 -15.39 -0.63 6.40
C LEU A 91 -14.79 -2.05 6.48
N GLU A 92 -13.84 -2.39 5.61
CA GLU A 92 -13.27 -3.73 5.47
C GLU A 92 -11.80 -3.82 5.91
N VAL A 93 -11.22 -2.71 6.37
CA VAL A 93 -9.79 -2.58 6.69
C VAL A 93 -9.30 -3.66 7.66
N ILE A 94 -10.05 -3.92 8.74
CA ILE A 94 -9.65 -4.91 9.76
C ILE A 94 -9.59 -6.31 9.14
N LYS A 95 -10.63 -6.69 8.38
CA LYS A 95 -10.71 -8.01 7.72
C LYS A 95 -9.59 -8.20 6.71
N ALA A 96 -9.32 -7.18 5.89
CA ALA A 96 -8.27 -7.23 4.88
C ALA A 96 -6.88 -7.42 5.51
N LEU A 97 -6.59 -6.75 6.62
CA LEU A 97 -5.32 -6.92 7.33
C LEU A 97 -5.18 -8.31 7.94
N ASP A 98 -6.26 -8.86 8.52
CA ASP A 98 -6.25 -10.22 9.07
C ASP A 98 -6.01 -11.28 7.98
N GLU A 99 -6.61 -11.12 6.80
CA GLU A 99 -6.40 -11.99 5.65
C GLU A 99 -4.97 -11.94 5.13
N ILE A 100 -4.40 -10.74 5.00
CA ILE A 100 -3.00 -10.56 4.59
C ILE A 100 -2.07 -11.28 5.58
N GLN A 101 -2.30 -11.12 6.89
CA GLN A 101 -1.45 -11.76 7.90
C GLN A 101 -1.51 -13.29 7.86
N LYS A 102 -2.67 -13.88 7.58
CA LYS A 102 -2.81 -15.35 7.45
C LYS A 102 -2.03 -15.94 6.29
N ASN A 103 -1.71 -15.13 5.27
CA ASN A 103 -1.01 -15.56 4.06
C ASN A 103 0.51 -15.30 4.12
N LEU A 104 1.04 -14.89 5.28
CA LEU A 104 2.47 -14.59 5.48
C LEU A 104 3.28 -15.75 6.08
N ASP A 105 2.60 -16.83 6.48
CA ASP A 105 3.18 -18.10 6.93
C ASP A 105 2.95 -19.18 5.85
#